data_AF-A0A8H5JE14-F1
#
_entry.id   AF-A0A8H5JE14-F1
#
_cell.length_a   1.000
_cell.length_b   1.000
_cell.length_c   1.000
_cell.angle_alpha   90.00
_cell.angle_beta   90.00
_cell.angle_gamma   90.00
#
_symmetry.space_group_name_H-M   'P 1'
#
loop_
_entity.id
_entity.type
_entity.pdbx_description
1 polymer ?
#
loop_
_entity_poly.entity_id
_entity_poly.type
_entity_poly.pdbx_seq_one_letter_code
_entity_poly.pdbx_strand_id
1 'polypeptide(L)'
;MKDEWSKYHQNRNIYLGITGPKFPNYFVINGPTGNWGQRCRDVQIEYAMQCCIKMQNEGIKAMEVRQLPTTQWNEHLDDWHKKYSVWAGDCRSWYKANRADGRVYIWPGSMLHLLKTMKTPRLEDFSITYRSDNMWGFLGNGRTQIEELADDGVDVDLAPFIRDQDFPWSIADQHSLAVVVGREHKL
;
A
#
# COMPACT_ATOMS: atom_id res chain seq x y z
N MET A 1 -10.28 -18.68 0.11
CA MET A 1 -10.19 -17.76 -1.05
C MET A 1 -11.09 -18.17 -2.20
N LYS A 2 -10.98 -19.39 -2.75
CA LYS A 2 -11.87 -19.86 -3.82
C LYS A 2 -13.36 -19.80 -3.45
N ASP A 3 -13.69 -20.11 -2.20
CA ASP A 3 -15.08 -20.08 -1.72
C ASP A 3 -15.60 -18.64 -1.63
N GLU A 4 -14.87 -17.76 -0.92
CA GLU A 4 -15.17 -16.32 -0.81
C GLU A 4 -15.27 -15.61 -2.17
N TRP A 5 -14.43 -15.99 -3.14
CA TRP A 5 -14.37 -15.35 -4.46
C TRP A 5 -15.08 -16.17 -5.55
N SER A 6 -15.94 -17.11 -5.15
CA SER A 6 -16.68 -17.95 -6.08
C SER A 6 -17.65 -17.14 -6.95
N LYS A 7 -18.01 -17.71 -8.12
CA LYS A 7 -18.97 -17.10 -9.06
C LYS A 7 -20.37 -16.83 -8.47
N TYR A 8 -20.67 -17.41 -7.31
CA TYR A 8 -21.94 -17.27 -6.61
C TYR A 8 -21.93 -16.14 -5.57
N HIS A 9 -20.76 -15.66 -5.17
CA HIS A 9 -20.64 -14.42 -4.41
C HIS A 9 -20.46 -13.27 -5.38
N GLN A 10 -21.52 -12.46 -5.53
CA GLN A 10 -21.49 -11.20 -6.30
C GLN A 10 -20.45 -10.20 -5.74
N ASN A 11 -19.92 -10.47 -4.54
CA ASN A 11 -18.93 -9.66 -3.83
C ASN A 11 -17.49 -10.17 -4.03
N ARG A 12 -17.01 -10.29 -5.27
CA ARG A 12 -15.56 -10.36 -5.56
C ARG A 12 -14.91 -9.00 -5.32
N ASN A 13 -15.08 -8.49 -4.12
CA ASN A 13 -14.71 -7.14 -3.73
C ASN A 13 -13.28 -7.20 -3.23
N ILE A 14 -12.39 -6.65 -4.06
CA ILE A 14 -11.00 -6.44 -3.75
C ILE A 14 -10.81 -4.94 -3.50
N TYR A 15 -10.02 -4.61 -2.50
CA TYR A 15 -9.69 -3.24 -2.16
C TYR A 15 -8.51 -2.78 -3.02
N LEU A 16 -8.76 -1.75 -3.83
CA LEU A 16 -7.80 -1.15 -4.77
C LEU A 16 -7.11 -2.15 -5.72
N GLY A 17 -7.65 -3.36 -5.88
CA GLY A 17 -7.00 -4.42 -6.65
C GLY A 17 -5.74 -5.03 -6.02
N ILE A 18 -5.45 -4.74 -4.75
CA ILE A 18 -4.23 -5.18 -4.04
C ILE A 18 -4.53 -6.15 -2.90
N THR A 19 -5.59 -5.96 -2.12
CA THR A 19 -5.86 -6.79 -0.94
C THR A 19 -7.36 -6.99 -0.73
N GLY A 20 -7.77 -7.93 0.11
CA GLY A 20 -9.17 -8.22 0.35
C GLY A 20 -9.45 -8.56 1.81
N PRO A 21 -10.68 -8.31 2.29
CA PRO A 21 -11.09 -8.65 3.64
C PRO A 21 -11.05 -10.16 3.85
N LYS A 22 -10.87 -10.59 5.11
CA LYS A 22 -10.68 -11.99 5.56
C LYS A 22 -9.36 -12.63 5.15
N PHE A 23 -8.43 -11.88 4.54
CA PHE A 23 -7.10 -12.34 4.16
C PHE A 23 -6.03 -11.44 4.79
N PRO A 24 -5.72 -11.61 6.09
CA PRO A 24 -4.67 -10.82 6.74
C PRO A 24 -3.31 -11.08 6.08
N ASN A 25 -2.49 -10.04 5.99
CA ASN A 25 -1.13 -10.08 5.41
C ASN A 25 -1.08 -10.54 3.94
N TYR A 26 -2.20 -10.43 3.22
CA TYR A 26 -2.28 -10.80 1.81
C TYR A 26 -2.26 -9.56 0.91
N PHE A 27 -1.28 -9.53 0.00
CA PHE A 27 -1.16 -8.52 -1.05
C PHE A 27 -0.98 -9.23 -2.39
N VAL A 28 -1.71 -8.79 -3.41
CA VAL A 28 -1.60 -9.29 -4.78
C VAL A 28 -1.18 -8.17 -5.70
N ILE A 29 -0.21 -8.47 -6.57
CA ILE A 29 0.19 -7.58 -7.65
C ILE A 29 -0.65 -7.91 -8.87
N ASN A 30 -1.20 -6.86 -9.49
CA ASN A 30 -2.10 -6.96 -10.63
C ASN A 30 -3.31 -7.86 -10.33
N GLY A 31 -3.97 -7.62 -9.19
CA GLY A 31 -5.19 -8.34 -8.81
C GLY A 31 -6.40 -7.97 -9.66
N PRO A 32 -7.56 -8.58 -9.40
CA PRO A 32 -8.85 -8.16 -9.98
C PRO A 32 -9.04 -6.65 -9.80
N THR A 33 -9.62 -5.94 -10.77
CA THR A 33 -9.69 -4.44 -10.81
C THR A 33 -8.34 -3.71 -10.94
N GLY A 34 -7.23 -4.44 -11.07
CA GLY A 34 -5.93 -3.88 -11.44
C GLY A 34 -5.93 -3.25 -12.84
N ASN A 35 -4.85 -2.54 -13.17
CA ASN A 35 -4.68 -1.91 -14.46
C ASN A 35 -3.80 -2.77 -15.38
N TRP A 36 -4.39 -3.85 -15.90
CA TRP A 36 -3.73 -4.94 -16.63
C TRP A 36 -2.97 -4.53 -17.90
N GLY A 37 -3.27 -3.36 -18.46
CA GLY A 37 -2.64 -2.84 -19.69
C GLY A 37 -1.54 -1.80 -19.46
N GLN A 38 -1.26 -1.41 -18.21
CA GLN A 38 -0.41 -0.25 -17.90
C GLN A 38 0.71 -0.66 -16.93
N ARG A 39 1.88 -0.02 -17.04
CA ARG A 39 3.07 -0.28 -16.20
C ARG A 39 2.93 0.31 -14.80
N CYS A 40 2.00 -0.22 -14.01
CA CYS A 40 1.70 0.24 -12.63
C CYS A 40 2.10 -0.79 -11.55
N ARG A 41 2.83 -1.84 -11.92
CA ARG A 41 3.24 -2.90 -10.98
C ARG A 41 4.15 -2.36 -9.88
N ASP A 42 5.03 -1.42 -10.22
CA ASP A 42 6.01 -0.87 -9.29
C ASP A 42 5.33 -0.18 -8.10
N VAL A 43 4.30 0.66 -8.34
CA VAL A 43 3.56 1.30 -7.24
C VAL A 43 2.80 0.29 -6.37
N GLN A 44 2.34 -0.83 -6.93
CA GLN A 44 1.66 -1.88 -6.15
C GLN A 44 2.64 -2.65 -5.26
N ILE A 45 3.87 -2.86 -5.76
CA ILE A 45 4.96 -3.45 -4.98
C ILE A 45 5.37 -2.49 -3.88
N GLU A 46 5.56 -1.20 -4.20
CA GLU A 46 5.89 -0.16 -3.22
C GLU A 46 4.79 -0.04 -2.14
N TYR A 47 3.52 -0.13 -2.52
CA TYR A 47 2.40 -0.14 -1.57
C TYR A 47 2.54 -1.31 -0.57
N ALA A 48 2.74 -2.53 -1.09
CA ALA A 48 2.90 -3.71 -0.25
C ALA A 48 4.16 -3.62 0.62
N MET A 49 5.27 -3.10 0.09
CA MET A 49 6.50 -2.87 0.83
C MET A 49 6.32 -1.85 1.97
N GLN A 50 5.63 -0.74 1.73
CA GLN A 50 5.31 0.25 2.77
C GLN A 50 4.50 -0.39 3.92
N CYS A 51 3.50 -1.22 3.60
CA CYS A 51 2.77 -1.99 4.61
C CYS A 51 3.69 -2.95 5.38
N CYS A 52 4.54 -3.71 4.69
CA CYS A 52 5.48 -4.65 5.31
C CYS A 52 6.51 -3.96 6.21
N ILE A 53 7.09 -2.84 5.78
CA ILE A 53 8.05 -2.05 6.57
C ILE A 53 7.37 -1.55 7.84
N LYS A 54 6.17 -0.97 7.72
CA LYS A 54 5.38 -0.56 8.89
C LYS A 54 5.14 -1.73 9.84
N MET A 55 4.79 -2.90 9.30
CA MET A 55 4.53 -4.06 10.14
C MET A 55 5.77 -4.52 10.92
N GLN A 56 6.94 -4.49 10.28
CA GLN A 56 8.20 -4.85 10.91
C GLN A 56 8.61 -3.82 11.97
N ASN A 57 8.54 -2.53 11.62
CA ASN A 57 8.96 -1.44 12.49
C ASN A 57 8.08 -1.28 13.73
N GLU A 58 6.77 -1.57 13.65
CA GLU A 58 5.83 -1.36 14.76
C GLU A 58 5.39 -2.66 15.47
N GLY A 59 6.03 -3.80 15.16
CA GLY A 59 5.68 -5.07 15.80
C GLY A 59 4.27 -5.56 15.49
N ILE A 60 3.75 -5.25 14.30
CA ILE A 60 2.41 -5.65 13.86
C ILE A 60 2.45 -7.14 13.46
N LYS A 61 1.49 -7.91 13.97
CA LYS A 61 1.27 -9.32 13.64
C LYS A 61 0.45 -9.49 12.37
N ALA A 62 -0.64 -8.74 12.25
CA ALA A 62 -1.55 -8.84 11.13
C ALA A 62 -2.08 -7.47 10.71
N MET A 63 -2.16 -7.27 9.39
CA MET A 63 -2.80 -6.14 8.75
C MET A 63 -3.84 -6.67 7.77
N GLU A 64 -5.11 -6.29 7.96
CA GLU A 64 -6.24 -6.76 7.16
C GLU A 64 -7.13 -5.58 6.76
N VAL A 65 -7.51 -5.47 5.48
CA VAL A 65 -8.42 -4.40 5.07
C VAL A 65 -9.83 -4.63 5.61
N ARG A 66 -10.49 -3.57 6.08
CA ARG A 66 -11.86 -3.66 6.58
C ARG A 66 -12.84 -3.92 5.43
N GLN A 67 -13.92 -4.64 5.74
CA GLN A 67 -14.97 -4.95 4.77
C GLN A 67 -15.65 -3.69 4.20
N LEU A 68 -15.95 -2.70 5.05
CA LEU A 68 -16.70 -1.50 4.66
C LEU A 68 -15.95 -0.64 3.61
N PRO A 69 -14.68 -0.22 3.82
CA PRO A 69 -13.91 0.48 2.78
C PRO A 69 -13.82 -0.31 1.47
N THR A 70 -13.69 -1.64 1.57
CA THR A 70 -13.65 -2.51 0.39
C THR A 70 -14.97 -2.46 -0.37
N THR A 71 -16.11 -2.57 0.31
CA THR A 71 -17.44 -2.49 -0.32
C THR A 71 -17.66 -1.12 -0.97
N GLN A 72 -17.38 -0.03 -0.26
CA GLN A 72 -17.55 1.34 -0.77
C GLN A 72 -16.67 1.63 -1.99
N TRP A 73 -15.42 1.15 -1.99
CA TRP A 73 -14.54 1.23 -3.16
C TRP A 73 -15.14 0.54 -4.39
N ASN A 74 -15.70 -0.65 -4.18
CA ASN A 74 -16.27 -1.46 -5.24
C ASN A 74 -17.57 -0.85 -5.81
N GLU A 75 -18.42 -0.29 -4.96
CA GLU A 75 -19.61 0.47 -5.36
C GLU A 75 -19.22 1.72 -6.17
N HIS A 76 -18.21 2.46 -5.69
CA HIS A 76 -17.68 3.63 -6.40
C HIS A 76 -17.15 3.27 -7.79
N LEU A 77 -16.40 2.17 -7.89
CA LEU A 77 -15.89 1.65 -9.15
C LEU A 77 -17.03 1.32 -10.13
N ASP A 78 -18.06 0.64 -9.65
CA ASP A 78 -19.21 0.24 -10.46
C ASP A 78 -19.98 1.46 -10.99
N ASP A 79 -20.23 2.45 -10.13
CA ASP A 79 -20.95 3.66 -10.51
C ASP A 79 -20.13 4.54 -11.46
N TRP A 80 -18.81 4.61 -11.26
CA TRP A 80 -17.91 5.28 -12.18
C TRP A 80 -17.94 4.62 -13.57
N HIS A 81 -17.88 3.28 -13.62
CA HIS A 81 -17.90 2.57 -14.90
C HIS A 81 -19.22 2.74 -15.65
N LYS A 82 -20.37 2.64 -14.94
CA LYS A 82 -21.69 2.86 -15.55
C LYS A 82 -21.81 4.24 -16.21
N LYS A 83 -21.22 5.27 -15.60
CA LYS A 83 -21.40 6.65 -16.03
C LYS A 83 -20.36 7.12 -17.05
N TYR A 84 -19.12 6.66 -16.96
CA TYR A 84 -17.99 7.26 -17.68
C TYR A 84 -17.18 6.30 -18.55
N SER A 85 -17.36 4.98 -18.39
CA SER A 85 -16.43 4.03 -18.97
C SER A 85 -16.93 3.41 -20.28
N VAL A 86 -16.07 3.46 -21.30
CA VAL A 86 -16.29 2.72 -22.57
C VAL A 86 -16.40 1.20 -22.36
N TRP A 87 -15.82 0.68 -21.27
CA TRP A 87 -15.85 -0.75 -20.95
C TRP A 87 -17.23 -1.25 -20.50
N ALA A 88 -18.13 -0.34 -20.12
CA ALA A 88 -19.50 -0.65 -19.72
C ALA A 88 -20.48 -0.78 -20.90
N GLY A 89 -20.05 -0.52 -22.15
CA GLY A 89 -20.91 -0.66 -23.33
C GLY A 89 -21.32 -2.12 -23.61
N ASP A 90 -22.31 -2.32 -24.49
CA ASP A 90 -22.90 -3.64 -24.80
C ASP A 90 -21.99 -4.53 -25.70
N CYS A 91 -20.83 -4.91 -25.17
CA CYS A 91 -19.85 -5.77 -25.84
C CYS A 91 -19.31 -6.83 -24.88
N ARG A 92 -18.96 -8.03 -25.38
CA ARG A 92 -18.31 -9.04 -24.53
C ARG A 92 -16.81 -8.76 -24.45
N SER A 93 -16.27 -8.71 -23.25
CA SER A 93 -14.84 -8.52 -23.04
C SER A 93 -14.34 -9.31 -21.84
N TRP A 94 -13.04 -9.58 -21.81
CA TRP A 94 -12.40 -10.23 -20.66
C TRP A 94 -12.60 -9.43 -19.36
N TYR A 95 -12.63 -8.10 -19.45
CA TYR A 95 -12.91 -7.19 -18.32
C TYR A 95 -14.30 -7.36 -17.72
N LYS A 96 -15.25 -7.94 -18.46
CA LYS A 96 -16.61 -8.26 -18.01
C LYS A 96 -16.85 -9.75 -17.84
N ALA A 97 -15.78 -10.52 -17.65
CA ALA A 97 -15.83 -11.98 -17.60
C ALA A 97 -16.53 -12.59 -18.82
N ASN A 98 -16.28 -12.04 -20.02
CA ASN A 98 -16.87 -12.42 -21.31
C ASN A 98 -18.41 -12.31 -21.39
N ARG A 99 -19.03 -11.50 -20.52
CA ARG A 99 -20.46 -11.18 -20.55
C ARG A 99 -20.70 -9.78 -21.10
N ALA A 100 -21.81 -9.59 -21.79
CA ALA A 100 -22.19 -8.29 -22.36
C ALA A 100 -22.67 -7.32 -21.27
N ASP A 101 -23.36 -7.85 -20.26
CA ASP A 101 -23.89 -7.18 -19.07
C ASP A 101 -23.04 -7.41 -17.81
N GLY A 102 -21.82 -7.95 -17.97
CA GLY A 102 -20.95 -8.28 -16.83
C GLY A 102 -20.42 -7.04 -16.11
N ARG A 103 -20.21 -7.16 -14.79
CA ARG A 103 -19.47 -6.17 -14.00
C ARG A 103 -18.06 -5.98 -14.58
N VAL A 104 -17.63 -4.72 -14.69
CA VAL A 104 -16.30 -4.36 -15.22
C VAL A 104 -15.25 -4.48 -14.11
N TYR A 105 -14.18 -5.24 -14.34
CA TYR A 105 -13.10 -5.47 -13.39
C TYR A 105 -11.77 -4.85 -13.85
N ILE A 106 -11.76 -3.52 -14.04
CA ILE A 106 -10.55 -2.73 -14.33
C ILE A 106 -10.53 -1.49 -13.44
N TRP A 107 -9.37 -0.86 -13.26
CA TRP A 107 -9.26 0.37 -12.49
C TRP A 107 -10.09 1.52 -13.10
N PRO A 108 -10.84 2.29 -12.28
CA PRO A 108 -11.58 3.46 -12.75
C PRO A 108 -10.66 4.69 -12.88
N GLY A 109 -10.76 5.39 -14.00
CA GLY A 109 -9.99 6.61 -14.27
C GLY A 109 -8.63 6.36 -14.93
N SER A 110 -7.73 7.36 -14.83
CA SER A 110 -6.44 7.37 -15.53
C SER A 110 -5.33 6.65 -14.78
N MET A 111 -4.21 6.37 -15.45
CA MET A 111 -3.01 5.83 -14.80
C MET A 111 -2.46 6.77 -13.71
N LEU A 112 -2.44 8.07 -13.95
CA LEU A 112 -1.98 9.06 -12.96
C LEU A 112 -2.90 9.07 -11.72
N HIS A 113 -4.20 8.85 -11.91
CA HIS A 113 -5.14 8.67 -10.81
C HIS A 113 -4.76 7.47 -9.95
N LEU A 114 -4.50 6.31 -10.57
CA LEU A 114 -4.02 5.11 -9.87
C LEU A 114 -2.73 5.37 -9.09
N LEU A 115 -1.71 5.91 -9.77
CA LEU A 115 -0.40 6.15 -9.17
C LEU A 115 -0.52 7.08 -7.95
N LYS A 116 -1.32 8.15 -8.07
CA LYS A 116 -1.54 9.07 -6.95
C LYS A 116 -2.26 8.40 -5.78
N THR A 117 -3.29 7.59 -6.05
CA THR A 117 -4.06 6.90 -5.01
C THR A 117 -3.25 5.81 -4.31
N MET A 118 -2.39 5.09 -5.03
CA MET A 118 -1.60 3.98 -4.48
C MET A 118 -0.24 4.41 -3.93
N LYS A 119 0.21 5.66 -4.16
CA LYS A 119 1.54 6.12 -3.70
C LYS A 119 1.73 5.93 -2.19
N THR A 120 0.68 6.14 -1.41
CA THR A 120 0.73 6.03 0.05
C THR A 120 -0.46 5.19 0.53
N PRO A 121 -0.23 4.05 1.21
CA PRO A 121 -1.29 3.25 1.78
C PRO A 121 -2.19 4.03 2.75
N ARG A 122 -3.50 3.89 2.57
CA ARG A 122 -4.52 4.40 3.49
C ARG A 122 -4.68 3.44 4.67
N LEU A 123 -3.79 3.55 5.65
CA LEU A 123 -3.72 2.62 6.77
C LEU A 123 -4.95 2.68 7.67
N GLU A 124 -5.71 3.78 7.65
CA GLU A 124 -6.99 3.92 8.34
C GLU A 124 -8.08 2.96 7.82
N ASP A 125 -7.91 2.41 6.61
CA ASP A 125 -8.83 1.44 6.01
C ASP A 125 -8.55 0.01 6.51
N PHE A 126 -7.48 -0.20 7.28
CA PHE A 126 -7.04 -1.50 7.79
C PHE A 126 -7.34 -1.69 9.27
N SER A 127 -7.60 -2.94 9.65
CA SER A 127 -7.54 -3.44 11.02
C SER A 127 -6.14 -3.98 11.29
N ILE A 128 -5.52 -3.50 12.37
CA ILE A 128 -4.16 -3.84 12.79
C ILE A 128 -4.22 -4.68 14.06
N THR A 129 -3.51 -5.81 14.05
CA THR A 129 -3.31 -6.67 15.23
C THR A 129 -1.83 -6.69 15.57
N TYR A 130 -1.47 -6.35 16.81
CA TYR A 130 -0.09 -6.33 17.29
C TYR A 130 0.38 -7.71 17.78
N ARG A 131 1.70 -7.91 17.85
CA ARG A 131 2.29 -9.16 18.40
C ARG A 131 2.20 -9.24 19.92
N SER A 132 2.23 -8.10 20.60
CA SER A 132 2.13 -7.95 22.04
C SER A 132 0.92 -7.08 22.40
N ASP A 133 0.51 -7.11 23.67
CA ASP A 133 -0.54 -6.22 24.19
C ASP A 133 -0.06 -4.75 24.29
N ASN A 134 1.26 -4.53 24.29
CA ASN A 134 1.85 -3.20 24.25
C ASN A 134 2.17 -2.79 22.81
N MET A 135 1.27 -2.04 22.17
CA MET A 135 1.48 -1.48 20.83
C MET A 135 2.68 -0.53 20.72
N TRP A 136 3.14 0.04 21.84
CA TRP A 136 4.31 0.92 21.91
C TRP A 136 5.62 0.16 22.12
N GLY A 137 5.58 -1.17 22.14
CA GLY A 137 6.76 -2.00 22.38
C GLY A 137 7.88 -1.79 21.36
N PHE A 138 7.57 -1.25 20.17
CA PHE A 138 8.56 -0.92 19.16
C PHE A 138 9.52 0.22 19.56
N LEU A 139 9.17 1.03 20.56
CA LEU A 139 10.07 2.06 21.12
C LEU A 139 11.29 1.46 21.82
N GLY A 140 11.29 0.16 22.10
CA GLY A 140 12.45 -0.55 22.62
C GLY A 140 12.95 0.02 23.95
N ASN A 141 14.26 0.28 24.02
CA ASN A 141 14.94 0.86 25.16
C ASN A 141 14.91 2.41 25.19
N GLY A 142 14.15 3.04 24.29
CA GLY A 142 14.07 4.50 24.19
C GLY A 142 15.31 5.16 23.58
N ARG A 143 16.20 4.39 22.95
CA ARG A 143 17.37 4.90 22.24
C ARG A 143 17.23 4.65 20.74
N THR A 144 17.87 5.52 19.98
CA THR A 144 18.01 5.43 18.53
C THR A 144 19.40 4.92 18.16
N GLN A 145 19.51 4.36 16.96
CA GLN A 145 20.78 3.84 16.47
C GLN A 145 21.86 4.92 16.33
N ILE A 146 21.48 6.16 16.05
CA ILE A 146 22.42 7.28 15.95
C ILE A 146 23.06 7.62 17.30
N GLU A 147 22.31 7.47 18.41
CA GLU A 147 22.86 7.66 19.75
C GLU A 147 23.84 6.54 20.13
N GLU A 148 23.61 5.31 19.67
CA GLU A 148 24.57 4.20 19.85
C GLU A 148 25.85 4.43 19.04
N LEU A 149 25.74 4.88 17.79
CA LEU A 149 26.89 5.24 16.95
C LEU A 149 27.73 6.38 17.54
N ALA A 150 27.06 7.39 18.13
CA ALA A 150 27.75 8.49 18.81
C ALA A 150 28.54 8.00 20.04
N ASP A 151 27.96 7.08 20.83
CA ASP A 151 28.65 6.46 21.98
C ASP A 151 29.88 5.64 21.54
N ASP A 152 29.83 5.01 20.36
CA ASP A 152 30.94 4.31 19.72
C ASP A 152 31.98 5.27 19.08
N GLY A 153 31.78 6.58 19.16
CA GLY A 153 32.69 7.61 18.66
C GLY A 153 32.58 7.89 17.16
N VAL A 154 31.49 7.47 16.51
CA VAL A 154 31.19 7.83 15.11
C VAL A 154 30.66 9.26 15.07
N ASP A 155 31.22 10.09 14.18
CA ASP A 155 30.73 11.45 13.97
C ASP A 155 29.36 11.41 13.28
N VAL A 156 28.32 11.80 14.02
CA VAL A 156 26.92 11.76 13.60
C VAL A 156 26.18 13.00 14.06
N ASP A 157 25.21 13.46 13.26
CA ASP A 157 24.36 14.60 13.61
C ASP A 157 23.23 14.18 14.55
N LEU A 158 23.35 14.52 15.84
CA LEU A 158 22.34 14.25 16.88
C LEU A 158 21.18 15.27 16.89
N ALA A 159 21.28 16.35 16.11
CA ALA A 159 20.28 17.40 16.07
C ALA A 159 19.80 17.72 14.64
N PRO A 160 19.41 16.72 13.81
CA PRO A 160 19.05 16.93 12.40
C PRO A 160 17.77 17.78 12.22
N PHE A 161 17.05 18.05 13.31
CA PHE A 161 15.87 18.90 13.36
C PHE A 161 16.20 20.39 13.54
N ILE A 162 17.41 20.75 13.99
CA ILE A 162 17.88 22.14 14.07
C ILE A 162 18.52 22.50 12.73
N ARG A 163 17.90 23.42 11.99
CA ARG A 163 18.33 23.76 10.62
C ARG A 163 17.95 25.18 10.23
N ASP A 164 18.68 25.71 9.25
CA ASP A 164 18.52 27.09 8.75
C ASP A 164 17.50 27.23 7.62
N GLN A 165 17.02 26.12 7.05
CA GLN A 165 16.08 26.09 5.94
C GLN A 165 15.04 24.99 6.11
N ASP A 166 13.86 25.14 5.51
CA ASP A 166 12.79 24.14 5.57
C ASP A 166 12.93 23.05 4.50
N PHE A 167 13.72 22.02 4.80
CA PHE A 167 13.77 20.76 4.05
C PHE A 167 13.38 19.57 4.95
N PRO A 168 12.82 18.47 4.42
CA PRO A 168 12.51 17.29 5.24
C PRO A 168 13.74 16.78 5.98
N TRP A 169 13.59 16.49 7.27
CA TRP A 169 14.63 15.91 8.11
C TRP A 169 14.27 14.45 8.45
N SER A 170 15.28 13.65 8.73
CA SER A 170 15.13 12.25 9.14
C SER A 170 16.23 11.89 10.13
N ILE A 171 15.90 11.08 11.12
CA ILE A 171 16.90 10.40 11.94
C ILE A 171 17.43 9.23 11.09
N ALA A 172 18.73 9.16 10.89
CA ALA A 172 19.35 8.15 10.04
C ALA A 172 19.48 6.82 10.80
N ASP A 173 19.02 5.75 10.17
CA ASP A 173 19.26 4.37 10.58
C ASP A 173 20.49 3.86 9.78
N GLN A 174 21.21 2.84 10.23
CA GLN A 174 22.37 2.26 9.51
C GLN A 174 22.04 1.87 8.06
N HIS A 175 20.79 1.47 7.78
CA HIS A 175 20.30 1.23 6.43
C HIS A 175 20.15 2.50 5.58
N SER A 176 19.87 3.64 6.20
CA SER A 176 19.78 4.97 5.57
C SER A 176 21.16 5.54 5.25
N LEU A 177 22.17 5.25 6.09
CA LEU A 177 23.56 5.70 5.87
C LEU A 177 24.17 5.11 4.60
N ALA A 178 23.87 3.85 4.25
CA ALA A 178 24.32 3.23 3.00
C ALA A 178 23.74 3.93 1.74
N VAL A 179 22.55 4.54 1.85
CA VAL A 179 21.90 5.27 0.75
C VAL A 179 22.44 6.70 0.61
N VAL A 180 22.83 7.33 1.72
CA VAL A 180 23.42 8.69 1.72
C VAL A 180 24.86 8.65 1.18
N VAL A 181 25.68 7.68 1.59
CA VAL A 181 27.05 7.51 1.05
C VAL A 181 27.04 7.17 -0.46
N GLY A 182 25.96 6.55 -0.96
CA GLY A 182 25.78 6.26 -2.40
C GLY A 182 25.39 7.46 -3.27
N ARG A 183 25.11 8.64 -2.70
CA ARG A 183 24.70 9.85 -3.44
C ARG A 183 25.82 10.86 -3.67
N GLU A 184 26.98 10.74 -3.02
CA GLU A 184 28.11 11.67 -3.23
C GLU A 184 28.99 11.34 -4.45
N HIS A 185 28.63 10.35 -5.26
CA HIS A 185 29.36 9.99 -6.48
C HIS A 185 28.46 9.90 -7.72
N LYS A 186 27.78 11.00 -8.07
CA LYS A 186 27.39 11.28 -9.46
C LYS A 186 27.46 12.78 -9.75
N LEU A 187 28.60 13.15 -10.35
CA LEU A 187 28.92 14.33 -11.19
C LEU A 187 28.65 15.73 -10.63
#